data_AF-A0A8S3UUG3-F1
#
_entry.id   AF-A0A8S3UUG3-F1
#
_cell.length_a   1.000
_cell.length_b   1.000
_cell.length_c   1.000
_cell.angle_alpha   90.00
_cell.angle_beta   90.00
_cell.angle_gamma   90.00
#
_symmetry.space_group_name_H-M   'P 1'
#
loop_
_entity.id
_entity.type
_entity.pdbx_description
1 polymer ?
#
loop_
_entity_poly.entity_id
_entity_poly.type
_entity_poly.pdbx_seq_one_letter_code
_entity_poly.pdbx_strand_id
1 'polypeptide(L)'
;MYTKRWVAIAISASLTLATAFASSMWFYDHLWTFDKSLHSCIFDRYGDASFSYTYMIISLLIPINLTSYCYVKIYIHVSNSKKSVHRHWNNGLARRKLMHELMVTRTQFSVFIAYLILYIPFGITSIFGNKISDFPEEFHALAIYMCFANSCINSVLYGVINRNMRKAYKDALCGNKSLITPINTGTISVIETGTTTLESTI
;
A
#
# COMPACT_ATOMS: atom_id res chain seq x y z
N MET A 1 -22.66 -10.04 -0.33
CA MET A 1 -21.65 -10.28 0.72
C MET A 1 -20.41 -10.86 0.04
N TYR A 2 -19.28 -10.16 0.01
CA TYR A 2 -18.08 -10.65 -0.67
C TYR A 2 -17.52 -11.87 0.07
N THR A 3 -17.37 -12.99 -0.63
CA THR A 3 -16.78 -14.20 -0.06
C THR A 3 -15.25 -14.20 -0.25
N LYS A 4 -14.52 -14.89 0.63
CA LYS A 4 -13.05 -15.01 0.54
C LYS A 4 -12.60 -15.55 -0.83
N ARG A 5 -13.43 -16.38 -1.48
CA ARG A 5 -13.20 -16.91 -2.84
C ARG A 5 -13.14 -15.80 -3.88
N TRP A 6 -14.08 -14.85 -3.87
CA TRP A 6 -14.08 -13.72 -4.80
C TRP A 6 -12.88 -12.79 -4.60
N VAL A 7 -12.46 -12.58 -3.35
CA VAL A 7 -11.26 -11.79 -3.04
C VAL A 7 -10.01 -12.48 -3.59
N ALA A 8 -9.88 -13.80 -3.39
CA ALA A 8 -8.75 -14.56 -3.92
C ALA A 8 -8.68 -14.52 -5.45
N ILE A 9 -9.82 -14.69 -6.13
CA ILE A 9 -9.92 -14.60 -7.59
C ILE A 9 -9.52 -13.20 -8.09
N ALA A 10 -9.97 -12.14 -7.41
CA ALA A 10 -9.62 -10.77 -7.79
C ALA A 10 -8.12 -10.49 -7.61
N ILE A 11 -7.51 -10.99 -6.52
CA ILE A 11 -6.07 -10.86 -6.29
C ILE A 11 -5.30 -11.65 -7.35
N SER A 12 -5.67 -12.90 -7.63
CA SER A 12 -4.98 -13.70 -8.65
C SER A 12 -5.08 -13.08 -10.03
N ALA A 13 -6.26 -12.60 -10.44
CA ALA A 13 -6.44 -11.93 -11.72
C ALA A 13 -5.60 -10.65 -11.81
N SER A 14 -5.54 -9.86 -10.74
CA SER A 14 -4.72 -8.64 -10.67
C SER A 14 -3.23 -8.96 -10.78
N LEU A 15 -2.77 -10.01 -10.12
CA LEU A 15 -1.38 -10.47 -10.19
C LEU A 15 -1.04 -10.98 -11.59
N THR A 16 -1.91 -11.80 -12.21
CA THR A 16 -1.70 -12.29 -13.57
C THR A 16 -1.60 -11.15 -14.57
N LEU A 17 -2.49 -10.15 -14.48
CA LEU A 17 -2.47 -8.97 -15.33
C LEU A 17 -1.18 -8.15 -15.12
N ALA A 18 -0.77 -7.94 -13.86
CA ALA A 18 0.47 -7.23 -13.54
C ALA A 18 1.71 -7.98 -14.06
N THR A 19 1.76 -9.30 -13.94
CA THR A 19 2.86 -10.11 -14.47
C THR A 19 2.89 -10.10 -15.99
N ALA A 20 1.74 -10.14 -16.66
CA ALA A 20 1.69 -10.04 -18.12
C ALA A 20 2.23 -8.68 -18.58
N PHE A 21 1.80 -7.61 -17.92
CA PHE A 21 2.28 -6.25 -18.20
C PHE A 21 3.79 -6.12 -17.94
N ALA A 22 4.30 -6.61 -16.81
CA ALA A 22 5.73 -6.58 -16.51
C ALA A 22 6.53 -7.46 -17.49
N SER A 23 6.04 -8.65 -17.83
CA SER A 23 6.69 -9.59 -18.75
C SER A 23 6.90 -9.01 -20.15
N SER A 24 6.01 -8.10 -20.59
CA SER A 24 6.21 -7.37 -21.84
C SER A 24 7.54 -6.61 -21.88
N MET A 25 8.08 -6.18 -20.73
CA MET A 25 9.39 -5.52 -20.63
C MET A 25 10.56 -6.50 -20.74
N TRP A 26 10.38 -7.77 -20.37
CA TRP A 26 11.45 -8.78 -20.35
C TRP A 26 11.74 -9.37 -21.72
N PHE A 27 10.78 -9.35 -22.65
CA PHE A 27 10.98 -9.90 -23.99
C PHE A 27 11.78 -8.97 -24.93
N TYR A 28 12.10 -7.75 -24.50
CA TYR A 28 12.95 -6.86 -25.27
C TYR A 28 14.39 -6.87 -24.71
N ASP A 29 15.24 -7.73 -25.28
CA ASP A 29 16.60 -8.02 -24.82
C ASP A 29 17.56 -6.81 -24.82
N HIS A 30 17.24 -5.74 -25.55
CA HIS A 30 18.10 -4.56 -25.71
C HIS A 30 17.82 -3.42 -24.72
N LEU A 31 16.90 -3.60 -23.76
CA LEU A 31 16.41 -2.51 -22.91
C LEU A 31 16.98 -2.51 -21.49
N TRP A 32 18.07 -3.23 -21.22
CA TRP A 32 18.73 -3.21 -19.91
C TRP A 32 20.14 -2.64 -20.05
N THR A 33 20.42 -1.58 -19.28
CA THR A 33 21.70 -0.88 -19.30
C THR A 33 22.25 -0.72 -17.89
N PHE A 34 23.59 -0.70 -17.77
CA PHE A 34 24.25 -0.51 -16.50
C PHE A 34 24.33 0.98 -16.17
N ASP A 35 23.66 1.39 -15.10
CA ASP A 35 23.71 2.77 -14.60
C ASP A 35 24.88 2.90 -13.60
N LYS A 36 25.84 3.76 -13.94
CA LYS A 36 27.05 3.98 -13.13
C LYS A 36 26.75 4.68 -11.81
N SER A 37 25.78 5.59 -11.79
CA SER A 37 25.36 6.35 -10.61
C SER A 37 24.76 5.43 -9.54
N LEU A 38 24.03 4.39 -9.96
CA LEU A 38 23.39 3.42 -9.06
C LEU A 38 24.16 2.12 -8.85
N HIS A 39 25.26 1.90 -9.57
CA HIS A 39 25.96 0.61 -9.60
C HIS A 39 25.01 -0.59 -9.84
N SER A 40 23.99 -0.40 -10.68
CA SER A 40 22.90 -1.36 -10.87
C SER A 40 22.50 -1.46 -12.35
N CYS A 41 22.03 -2.63 -12.76
CA CYS A 41 21.42 -2.81 -14.07
C CYS A 41 19.96 -2.35 -14.01
N ILE A 42 19.61 -1.35 -14.83
CA ILE A 42 18.26 -0.78 -14.87
C ILE A 42 17.72 -0.81 -16.29
N PHE A 43 16.40 -0.68 -16.38
CA PHE A 43 15.74 -0.54 -17.67
C PHE A 43 16.19 0.77 -18.35
N ASP A 44 16.63 0.67 -19.60
CA ASP A 44 16.96 1.79 -20.47
C ASP A 44 15.69 2.55 -20.84
N ARG A 45 15.39 3.55 -20.02
CA ARG A 45 14.23 4.44 -20.17
C ARG A 45 14.38 5.42 -21.33
N TYR A 46 15.57 5.50 -21.93
CA TYR A 46 15.95 6.51 -22.89
C TYR A 46 16.10 5.94 -24.32
N GLY A 47 16.34 4.64 -24.45
CA GLY A 47 16.43 3.93 -25.73
C GLY A 47 15.14 3.97 -26.55
N ASP A 48 14.01 3.53 -25.97
CA ASP A 48 12.68 3.69 -26.58
C ASP A 48 11.80 4.59 -25.71
N ALA A 49 11.90 5.89 -26.02
CA ALA A 49 11.18 6.91 -25.28
C ALA A 49 9.66 6.68 -25.34
N SER A 50 9.12 6.22 -26.48
CA SER A 50 7.66 6.00 -26.66
C SER A 50 7.13 4.92 -25.72
N PHE A 51 7.85 3.81 -25.59
CA PHE A 51 7.50 2.75 -24.65
C PHE A 51 7.58 3.22 -23.20
N SER A 52 8.68 3.88 -22.83
CA SER A 52 8.92 4.40 -21.47
C SER A 52 7.87 5.45 -21.05
N TYR A 53 7.53 6.39 -21.93
CA TYR A 53 6.46 7.37 -21.72
C TYR A 53 5.10 6.71 -21.54
N THR A 54 4.75 5.78 -22.44
CA THR A 54 3.46 5.09 -22.41
C THR A 54 3.31 4.30 -21.11
N TYR A 55 4.36 3.56 -20.72
CA TYR A 55 4.39 2.82 -19.47
C TYR A 55 4.19 3.75 -18.26
N MET A 56 4.99 4.82 -18.16
CA MET A 56 4.92 5.76 -17.03
C MET A 56 3.57 6.48 -16.93
N ILE A 57 3.01 6.90 -18.07
CA ILE A 57 1.70 7.56 -18.12
C ILE A 57 0.60 6.59 -17.70
N ILE A 58 0.58 5.37 -18.23
CA ILE A 58 -0.41 4.34 -17.88
C ILE A 58 -0.33 3.98 -16.40
N SER A 59 0.89 3.72 -15.89
CA SER A 59 1.13 3.36 -14.49
C SER A 59 0.76 4.45 -13.50
N LEU A 60 0.77 5.73 -13.88
CA LEU A 60 0.31 6.83 -13.03
C LEU A 60 -1.17 7.16 -13.21
N LEU A 61 -1.63 7.34 -14.45
CA LEU A 61 -2.99 7.83 -14.72
C LEU A 61 -4.06 6.80 -14.35
N ILE A 62 -3.85 5.51 -14.63
CA ILE A 62 -4.86 4.49 -14.28
C ILE A 62 -5.14 4.45 -12.78
N PRO A 63 -4.14 4.27 -11.89
CA PRO A 63 -4.41 4.23 -10.46
C PRO A 63 -4.90 5.58 -9.94
N ILE A 64 -4.43 6.73 -10.45
CA ILE A 64 -4.93 8.04 -10.03
C ILE A 64 -6.42 8.19 -10.31
N ASN A 65 -6.83 7.95 -11.56
CA ASN A 65 -8.23 8.13 -11.96
C ASN A 65 -9.13 7.11 -11.26
N LEU A 66 -8.73 5.84 -11.21
CA LEU A 66 -9.52 4.78 -10.57
C LEU A 66 -9.68 5.03 -9.07
N THR A 67 -8.58 5.32 -8.37
CA THR A 67 -8.65 5.56 -6.91
C THR A 67 -9.43 6.82 -6.60
N SER A 68 -9.18 7.93 -7.30
CA SER A 68 -9.90 9.19 -7.13
C SER A 68 -11.41 8.98 -7.31
N TYR A 69 -11.82 8.32 -8.40
CA TYR A 69 -13.23 8.01 -8.65
C TYR A 69 -13.84 7.15 -7.52
N CYS A 70 -13.14 6.09 -7.11
CA CYS A 70 -13.57 5.23 -6.01
C CYS A 70 -13.72 6.01 -4.70
N TYR A 71 -12.77 6.87 -4.33
CA TYR A 71 -12.82 7.66 -3.11
C TYR A 71 -13.92 8.72 -3.14
N VAL A 72 -14.15 9.38 -4.28
CA VAL A 72 -15.27 10.32 -4.46
C VAL A 72 -16.61 9.59 -4.24
N LYS A 73 -16.78 8.40 -4.83
CA LYS A 73 -17.99 7.58 -4.62
C LYS A 73 -18.16 7.16 -3.15
N ILE A 74 -17.09 6.73 -2.49
CA ILE A 74 -17.11 6.40 -1.06
C ILE A 74 -17.51 7.63 -0.24
N TYR A 75 -16.92 8.79 -0.51
CA TYR A 75 -17.22 10.04 0.19
C TYR A 75 -18.69 10.44 0.02
N ILE A 76 -19.22 10.41 -1.21
CA ILE A 76 -20.63 10.68 -1.50
C ILE A 76 -21.53 9.67 -0.76
N HIS A 77 -21.21 8.38 -0.80
CA HIS A 77 -21.98 7.35 -0.12
C HIS A 77 -22.02 7.57 1.40
N VAL A 78 -20.88 7.85 2.03
CA VAL A 78 -20.78 8.12 3.47
C VAL A 78 -21.51 9.41 3.83
N SER A 79 -21.40 10.46 3.01
CA SER A 79 -22.08 11.74 3.25
C SER A 79 -23.61 11.62 3.13
N ASN A 80 -24.10 10.93 2.10
CA ASN A 80 -25.53 10.68 1.91
C ASN A 80 -26.08 9.75 3.00
N SER A 81 -25.25 8.82 3.48
CA SER A 81 -25.61 7.89 4.54
C SER A 81 -25.52 8.47 5.94
N LYS A 82 -25.17 9.76 6.13
CA LYS A 82 -25.07 10.39 7.47
C LYS A 82 -26.28 10.11 8.38
N LYS A 83 -27.50 10.10 7.84
CA LYS A 83 -28.74 9.76 8.58
C LYS A 83 -28.83 8.26 8.95
N SER A 84 -28.38 7.37 8.07
CA SER A 84 -28.34 5.91 8.30
C SER A 84 -27.19 5.52 9.23
N VAL A 85 -26.04 6.20 9.14
CA VAL A 85 -24.88 6.03 10.02
C VAL A 85 -25.22 6.49 11.44
N HIS A 86 -25.97 7.58 11.61
CA HIS A 86 -26.47 8.00 12.92
C HIS A 86 -27.43 6.96 13.53
N ARG A 87 -28.29 6.33 12.72
CA ARG A 87 -29.16 5.23 13.17
C ARG A 87 -28.36 3.99 13.60
N HIS A 88 -27.24 3.68 12.93
CA HIS A 88 -26.34 2.59 13.32
C HIS A 88 -25.34 2.98 14.42
N TRP A 89 -25.25 4.25 14.80
CA TRP A 89 -24.32 4.75 15.82
C TRP A 89 -24.66 4.23 17.23
N ASN A 90 -25.95 4.03 17.51
CA ASN A 90 -26.42 3.45 18.78
C ASN A 90 -26.06 1.96 18.91
N ASN A 91 -25.78 1.27 17.79
CA ASN A 91 -25.31 -0.12 17.80
C ASN A 91 -23.78 -0.16 17.87
N GLY A 92 -23.24 -0.38 19.07
CA GLY A 92 -21.79 -0.40 19.31
C GLY A 92 -21.00 -1.33 18.38
N LEU A 93 -21.57 -2.49 18.00
CA LEU A 93 -20.94 -3.43 17.05
C LEU A 93 -20.88 -2.88 15.62
N ALA A 94 -21.98 -2.29 15.13
CA ALA A 94 -22.04 -1.70 13.79
C ALA A 94 -21.10 -0.49 13.67
N ARG A 95 -21.03 0.34 14.72
CA ARG A 95 -20.08 1.46 14.83
C ARG A 95 -18.62 0.99 14.74
N ARG A 96 -18.25 -0.06 15.48
CA ARG A 96 -16.89 -0.63 15.44
C ARG A 96 -16.52 -1.15 14.05
N LYS A 97 -17.45 -1.85 13.38
CA LYS A 97 -17.26 -2.36 12.02
C LYS A 97 -17.03 -1.22 11.01
N LEU A 98 -17.87 -0.19 11.04
CA LEU A 98 -17.72 0.99 10.17
C LEU A 98 -16.38 1.71 10.40
N MET A 99 -15.98 1.91 11.67
CA MET A 99 -14.71 2.56 11.99
C MET A 99 -13.51 1.74 11.50
N HIS A 100 -13.59 0.42 11.59
CA HIS A 100 -12.57 -0.47 11.03
C HIS A 100 -12.50 -0.34 9.50
N GLU A 101 -13.63 -0.37 8.79
CA GLU A 101 -13.68 -0.19 7.33
C GLU A 101 -13.11 1.17 6.91
N LEU A 102 -13.52 2.26 7.56
CA LEU A 102 -12.99 3.61 7.30
C LEU A 102 -11.49 3.73 7.57
N MET A 103 -10.99 3.07 8.62
CA MET A 103 -9.57 3.05 8.95
C MET A 103 -8.76 2.30 7.89
N VAL A 104 -9.27 1.17 7.38
CA VAL A 104 -8.67 0.43 6.26
C VAL A 104 -8.64 1.33 5.02
N THR A 105 -9.77 1.96 4.66
CA THR A 105 -9.87 2.89 3.53
C THR A 105 -8.90 4.08 3.66
N ARG A 106 -8.78 4.68 4.85
CA ARG A 106 -7.82 5.77 5.10
C ARG A 106 -6.37 5.32 4.95
N THR A 107 -6.07 4.09 5.36
CA THR A 107 -4.72 3.52 5.24
C THR A 107 -4.38 3.29 3.77
N GLN A 108 -5.31 2.72 2.98
CA GLN A 108 -5.17 2.57 1.53
C GLN A 108 -4.95 3.91 0.82
N PHE A 109 -5.68 4.95 1.22
CA PHE A 109 -5.51 6.29 0.67
C PHE A 109 -4.12 6.85 0.98
N SER A 110 -3.64 6.65 2.21
CA SER A 110 -2.32 7.11 2.62
C SER A 110 -1.21 6.40 1.83
N VAL A 111 -1.36 5.10 1.59
CA VAL A 111 -0.45 4.31 0.73
C VAL A 111 -0.44 4.84 -0.69
N PHE A 112 -1.62 5.17 -1.23
CA PHE A 112 -1.72 5.76 -2.57
C PHE A 112 -1.04 7.14 -2.66
N ILE A 113 -1.17 8.00 -1.65
CA ILE A 113 -0.44 9.29 -1.63
C ILE A 113 1.08 9.07 -1.55
N ALA A 114 1.54 8.13 -0.72
CA ALA A 114 2.95 7.77 -0.63
C ALA A 114 3.48 7.24 -1.97
N TYR A 115 2.70 6.40 -2.66
CA TYR A 115 3.00 5.96 -4.01
C TYR A 115 3.21 7.15 -4.94
N LEU A 116 2.31 8.13 -4.98
CA LEU A 116 2.48 9.32 -5.83
C LEU A 116 3.77 10.10 -5.50
N ILE A 117 4.05 10.33 -4.22
CA ILE A 117 5.25 11.07 -3.79
C ILE A 117 6.52 10.36 -4.24
N LEU A 118 6.56 9.03 -4.16
CA LEU A 118 7.74 8.25 -4.52
C LEU A 118 7.88 8.04 -6.04
N TYR A 119 6.76 8.01 -6.77
CA TYR A 119 6.76 7.73 -8.21
C TYR A 119 6.83 9.00 -9.08
N ILE A 120 6.39 10.17 -8.59
CA ILE A 120 6.44 11.43 -9.34
C ILE A 120 7.89 11.85 -9.69
N PRO A 121 8.87 11.87 -8.76
CA PRO A 121 10.26 12.21 -9.08
C PRO A 121 10.86 11.27 -10.13
N PHE A 122 10.53 9.98 -10.03
CA PHE A 122 10.90 8.98 -11.02
C PHE A 122 10.27 9.25 -12.39
N GLY A 123 8.99 9.65 -12.43
CA GLY A 123 8.32 10.10 -13.65
C GLY A 123 8.97 11.32 -14.29
N ILE A 124 9.34 12.32 -13.50
CA ILE A 124 10.00 13.53 -14.00
C ILE A 124 11.33 13.17 -14.65
N THR A 125 12.19 12.40 -13.98
CA THR A 125 13.50 11.99 -14.54
C THR A 125 13.36 11.09 -15.77
N SER A 126 12.33 10.23 -15.80
CA SER A 126 12.04 9.39 -16.96
C SER A 126 11.53 10.19 -18.16
N ILE A 127 10.75 11.25 -17.93
CA ILE A 127 10.14 12.03 -19.01
C ILE A 127 11.09 13.09 -19.56
N PHE A 128 11.81 13.76 -18.66
CA PHE A 128 12.61 14.93 -18.98
C PHE A 128 14.12 14.66 -18.98
N GLY A 129 14.59 13.48 -18.54
CA GLY A 129 16.02 13.16 -18.44
C GLY A 129 16.80 13.29 -19.75
N ASN A 130 16.17 12.99 -20.90
CA ASN A 130 16.80 13.18 -22.21
C ASN A 130 16.70 14.61 -22.77
N LYS A 131 15.84 15.45 -22.19
CA LYS A 131 15.53 16.80 -22.72
C LYS A 131 16.20 17.91 -21.92
N ILE A 132 16.55 17.63 -20.66
CA ILE A 132 17.17 18.56 -19.74
C ILE A 132 18.58 18.04 -19.48
N SER A 133 19.57 18.69 -20.07
CA SER A 133 21.01 18.40 -19.89
C SER A 133 21.50 18.57 -18.45
N ASP A 134 20.68 19.17 -17.59
CA ASP A 134 21.10 19.73 -16.31
C ASP A 134 20.53 18.99 -15.09
N PHE A 135 19.95 17.78 -15.24
CA PHE A 135 19.59 17.02 -14.05
C PHE A 135 20.85 16.57 -13.32
N PRO A 136 21.04 16.94 -12.04
CA PRO A 136 22.16 16.45 -11.25
C PRO A 136 22.08 14.93 -11.12
N GLU A 137 23.23 14.26 -11.18
CA GLU A 137 23.34 12.81 -11.05
C GLU A 137 22.71 12.32 -9.72
N GLU A 138 22.84 13.14 -8.67
CA GLU A 138 22.26 12.87 -7.35
C GLU A 138 20.73 12.88 -7.38
N PHE A 139 20.11 13.74 -8.19
CA PHE A 139 18.65 13.80 -8.30
C PHE A 139 18.11 12.57 -9.03
N HIS A 140 18.80 12.11 -10.08
CA HIS A 140 18.47 10.86 -10.77
C HIS A 140 18.60 9.66 -9.85
N ALA A 141 19.70 9.57 -9.10
CA ALA A 141 19.91 8.53 -8.10
C ALA A 141 18.79 8.52 -7.05
N LEU A 142 18.47 9.69 -6.48
CA LEU A 142 17.40 9.84 -5.49
C LEU A 142 16.04 9.39 -6.04
N ALA A 143 15.69 9.79 -7.27
CA ALA A 143 14.42 9.42 -7.89
C ALA A 143 14.28 7.90 -8.06
N ILE A 144 15.35 7.21 -8.44
CA ILE A 144 15.33 5.75 -8.57
C ILE A 144 15.27 5.08 -7.19
N TYR A 145 16.01 5.57 -6.19
CA TYR A 145 15.90 5.06 -4.83
C TYR A 145 14.49 5.25 -4.23
N MET A 146 13.83 6.38 -4.51
CA MET A 146 12.44 6.60 -4.12
C MET A 146 11.51 5.56 -4.77
N CYS A 147 11.71 5.23 -6.04
CA CYS A 147 10.96 4.18 -6.72
C CYS A 147 11.16 2.81 -6.03
N PHE A 148 12.39 2.44 -5.65
CA PHE A 148 12.65 1.20 -4.93
C PHE A 148 12.08 1.19 -3.50
N ALA A 149 12.13 2.33 -2.81
CA ALA A 149 11.58 2.49 -1.46
C ALA A 149 10.05 2.32 -1.40
N ASN A 150 9.35 2.44 -2.52
CA ASN A 150 7.89 2.26 -2.62
C ASN A 150 7.40 0.91 -2.08
N SER A 151 8.20 -0.16 -2.21
CA SER A 151 7.86 -1.46 -1.63
C SER A 151 7.91 -1.44 -0.09
N CYS A 152 8.86 -0.72 0.50
CA CYS A 152 9.06 -0.64 1.94
C CYS A 152 8.08 0.31 2.62
N ILE A 153 7.67 1.39 1.93
CA ILE A 153 6.78 2.41 2.50
C ILE A 153 5.45 1.82 2.96
N ASN A 154 4.96 0.79 2.25
CA ASN A 154 3.72 0.09 2.57
C ASN A 154 3.77 -0.46 4.00
N SER A 155 4.80 -1.25 4.32
CA SER A 155 4.99 -1.84 5.65
C SER A 155 5.11 -0.78 6.75
N VAL A 156 5.84 0.31 6.47
CA VAL A 156 5.97 1.44 7.41
C VAL A 156 4.63 2.12 7.64
N LEU A 157 3.87 2.42 6.57
CA LEU A 157 2.56 3.04 6.68
C LEU A 157 1.57 2.17 7.45
N TYR A 158 1.53 0.87 7.17
CA TYR A 158 0.70 -0.06 7.93
C TYR A 158 1.11 -0.08 9.41
N GLY A 159 2.41 -0.11 9.72
CA GLY A 159 2.90 -0.09 11.10
C GLY A 159 2.65 1.20 11.86
N VAL A 160 2.65 2.36 11.18
CA VAL A 160 2.45 3.67 11.80
C VAL A 160 0.96 4.03 11.92
N ILE A 161 0.20 3.82 10.85
CA ILE A 161 -1.19 4.30 10.73
C ILE A 161 -2.18 3.29 11.31
N ASN A 162 -1.91 1.99 11.15
CA ASN A 162 -2.85 0.96 11.58
C ASN A 162 -2.53 0.48 13.01
N ARG A 163 -3.32 0.96 13.99
CA ARG A 163 -3.21 0.57 15.41
C ARG A 163 -3.21 -0.95 15.64
N ASN A 164 -3.95 -1.72 14.83
CA ASN A 164 -3.98 -3.19 14.95
C ASN A 164 -2.65 -3.81 14.49
N MET A 165 -2.11 -3.32 13.37
CA MET A 165 -0.79 -3.75 12.88
C MET A 165 0.32 -3.32 13.83
N ARG A 166 0.27 -2.08 14.34
CA ARG A 166 1.23 -1.59 15.34
C ARG A 166 1.26 -2.45 16.60
N LYS A 167 0.10 -2.91 17.06
CA LYS A 167 0.02 -3.84 18.19
C LYS A 167 0.68 -5.17 17.86
N ALA A 168 0.38 -5.76 16.70
CA ALA A 168 1.03 -7.00 16.26
C ALA A 168 2.56 -6.85 16.10
N TYR A 169 3.05 -5.73 15.57
CA TYR A 169 4.49 -5.43 15.49
C TYR A 169 5.13 -5.32 16.87
N LYS A 170 4.48 -4.62 17.81
CA LYS A 170 4.96 -4.53 19.19
C LYS A 170 4.97 -5.89 19.88
N ASP A 171 3.92 -6.69 19.71
CA ASP A 171 3.83 -8.01 20.31
C ASP A 171 4.90 -8.96 19.74
N ALA A 172 5.16 -8.88 18.43
CA ALA A 172 6.22 -9.63 17.77
C ALA A 172 7.65 -9.19 18.17
N LEU A 173 7.89 -7.88 18.32
CA LEU A 173 9.22 -7.34 18.64
C LEU A 173 9.54 -7.32 20.14
N CYS A 174 8.53 -7.12 20.99
CA CYS A 174 8.70 -7.03 22.44
C CYS A 174 8.40 -8.34 23.17
N GLY A 175 8.17 -9.45 22.45
CA GLY A 175 8.02 -10.79 23.04
C GLY A 175 6.76 -11.01 23.89
N ASN A 176 5.80 -10.08 23.86
CA ASN A 176 4.52 -10.31 24.53
C ASN A 176 3.74 -11.34 23.74
N LYS A 177 3.63 -12.56 24.29
CA LYS A 177 2.73 -13.62 23.83
C LYS A 177 1.27 -13.25 24.09
N SER A 178 0.80 -12.06 23.68
CA SER A 178 -0.62 -11.83 23.52
C SER A 178 -1.06 -12.63 22.30
N LEU A 179 -1.57 -13.84 22.57
CA LEU A 179 -2.28 -14.71 21.65
C LEU A 179 -2.96 -13.87 20.57
N ILE A 180 -2.47 -13.97 19.33
CA ILE A 180 -3.19 -13.55 18.14
C ILE A 180 -4.45 -14.40 18.12
N THR A 181 -5.48 -13.94 18.84
CA THR A 181 -6.81 -14.54 18.71
C THR A 181 -7.25 -14.16 17.32
N PRO A 182 -7.49 -15.14 16.42
CA PRO A 182 -8.02 -14.82 15.12
C PRO A 182 -9.31 -14.03 15.33
N ILE A 183 -9.49 -12.96 14.54
CA ILE A 183 -10.75 -12.24 14.46
C ILE A 183 -11.76 -13.21 13.85
N ASN A 184 -12.29 -14.11 14.68
CA ASN A 184 -13.43 -14.93 14.34
C ASN A 184 -14.65 -14.15 14.81
N THR A 185 -15.51 -13.86 13.86
CA THR A 185 -16.87 -13.34 14.08
C THR A 185 -17.58 -14.19 15.11
N GLY A 186 -17.72 -13.69 16.34
CA GLY A 186 -18.55 -14.30 17.37
C GLY A 186 -17.90 -14.26 18.74
N THR A 187 -18.62 -13.68 19.71
CA THR A 187 -18.42 -13.75 21.18
C THR A 187 -17.20 -13.04 21.77
N ILE A 188 -17.50 -11.94 22.48
CA ILE A 188 -16.64 -11.30 23.47
C ILE A 188 -16.70 -12.15 24.73
N SER A 189 -15.58 -12.73 25.16
CA SER A 189 -15.33 -13.02 26.57
C SER A 189 -13.99 -12.42 26.96
N VAL A 190 -14.08 -11.37 27.77
CA VAL A 190 -12.95 -10.80 28.50
C VAL A 190 -12.59 -11.84 29.55
N ILE A 191 -11.44 -12.49 29.42
CA ILE A 191 -10.84 -13.19 30.56
C ILE A 191 -9.79 -12.24 31.13
N GLU A 192 -10.21 -11.61 32.22
CA GLU A 192 -9.34 -11.04 33.24
C GLU A 192 -8.41 -12.15 33.75
N THR A 193 -7.10 -11.97 33.65
CA THR A 193 -6.17 -12.72 34.50
C THR A 193 -5.35 -11.73 35.28
N GLY A 194 -5.74 -11.61 36.56
CA GLY A 194 -5.10 -10.81 37.58
C GLY A 194 -3.68 -11.26 37.87
N THR A 195 -2.89 -10.26 38.23
CA THR A 195 -1.65 -10.33 39.00
C THR A 195 -1.89 -10.86 40.42
N THR A 196 -0.99 -11.75 40.90
CA THR A 196 -0.46 -11.93 42.28
C THR A 196 -0.16 -13.43 42.53
N THR A 197 0.88 -13.95 43.18
CA THR A 197 2.13 -13.51 43.81
C THR A 197 2.82 -14.79 44.34
N LEU A 198 4.15 -14.81 44.33
CA LEU A 198 5.08 -15.44 45.29
C LEU A 198 5.24 -16.98 45.33
N GLU A 199 6.39 -17.43 44.82
CA GLU A 199 7.14 -18.61 45.27
C GLU A 199 7.76 -18.37 46.66
N SER A 200 7.67 -19.36 47.55
CA SER A 200 8.76 -19.77 48.45
C SER A 200 8.42 -21.10 49.11
N THR A 201 9.07 -22.18 48.67
CA THR A 201 9.16 -23.45 49.39
C THR A 201 10.59 -23.58 49.89
N ILE A 202 10.70 -23.99 51.16
CA ILE A 202 11.89 -24.32 51.97
C ILE A 202 12.56 -23.13 52.67
#